data_AF-A0AAI8AN66-F1
#
_entry.id   AF-A0AAI8AN66-F1
#
_cell.length_a   1.000
_cell.length_b   1.000
_cell.length_c   1.000
_cell.angle_alpha   90.00
_cell.angle_beta   90.00
_cell.angle_gamma   90.00
#
_symmetry.space_group_name_H-M   'P 1'
#
loop_
_entity.id
_entity.type
_entity.pdbx_description
1 polymer ?
#
loop_
_entity_poly.entity_id
_entity_poly.type
_entity_poly.pdbx_seq_one_letter_code
_entity_poly.pdbx_strand_id
1 'polypeptide(L)' 'MKYSLEFKLECVKKYKKGIEIKKPDFANTSQKNFLNPVNFWEKIYNKLGVEGLKKKPRNKKWTIDQRLNIVKRF' A
#
# COMPACT_ATOMS: atom_id res chain seq x y z
N MET A 1 0.56 7.80 0.00
CA MET A 1 0.05 7.06 -1.19
C MET A 1 -1.29 7.65 -1.57
N LYS A 2 -1.49 7.90 -2.87
CA LYS A 2 -2.69 8.52 -3.45
C LYS A 2 -3.91 7.58 -3.54
N TYR A 3 -3.69 6.27 -3.59
CA TYR A 3 -4.76 5.27 -3.79
C TYR A 3 -5.34 4.76 -2.47
N SER A 4 -6.67 4.69 -2.39
CA SER A 4 -7.41 4.07 -1.28
C SER A 4 -7.12 2.56 -1.22
N LEU A 5 -7.34 1.95 -0.04
CA LEU A 5 -7.14 0.51 0.15
C LEU A 5 -8.08 -0.29 -0.77
N GLU A 6 -9.34 0.12 -0.86
CA GLU A 6 -10.37 -0.50 -1.69
C GLU A 6 -9.96 -0.55 -3.16
N PHE A 7 -9.47 0.57 -3.69
CA PHE A 7 -9.01 0.66 -5.08
C PHE A 7 -7.85 -0.31 -5.36
N LYS A 8 -6.88 -0.40 -4.45
CA LYS A 8 -5.77 -1.37 -4.60
C LYS A 8 -6.29 -2.80 -4.61
N LEU A 9 -7.23 -3.13 -3.72
CA LEU A 9 -7.84 -4.45 -3.61
C LEU A 9 -8.59 -4.82 -4.89
N GLU A 10 -9.36 -3.89 -5.44
CA GLU A 10 -10.04 -4.07 -6.72
C GLU A 10 -9.05 -4.34 -7.85
N CYS A 11 -7.97 -3.55 -7.93
CA CYS A 11 -6.91 -3.74 -8.92
C CYS A 11 -6.26 -5.13 -8.80
N VAL A 12 -5.92 -5.57 -7.58
CA VAL A 12 -5.33 -6.90 -7.35
C VAL A 12 -6.31 -8.01 -7.76
N LYS A 13 -7.61 -7.88 -7.45
CA LYS A 13 -8.64 -8.84 -7.86
C LYS A 13 -8.78 -8.93 -9.38
N LYS A 14 -8.79 -7.80 -10.09
CA LYS A 14 -8.83 -7.75 -11.56
C LYS A 14 -7.57 -8.38 -12.16
N TYR A 15 -6.40 -8.07 -11.59
CA TYR A 15 -5.12 -8.61 -12.04
C TYR A 15 -5.08 -10.14 -11.95
N LYS A 16 -5.54 -10.71 -10.82
CA LYS A 16 -5.63 -12.17 -10.64
C LYS A 16 -6.59 -12.87 -11.61
N LYS A 17 -7.64 -12.16 -12.04
CA LYS A 17 -8.60 -12.66 -13.04
C LYS A 17 -8.10 -12.50 -14.49
N GLY A 18 -6.91 -11.91 -14.70
CA GLY A 18 -6.40 -11.60 -16.03
C GLY A 18 -7.19 -10.49 -16.75
N ILE A 19 -7.99 -9.71 -16.01
CA ILE A 19 -8.78 -8.62 -16.56
C ILE A 19 -7.86 -7.42 -16.77
N GLU A 20 -7.96 -6.77 -17.92
CA GLU A 20 -7.21 -5.57 -18.22
C GLU A 20 -7.57 -4.43 -17.25
N ILE A 21 -6.55 -3.80 -16.67
CA ILE A 21 -6.73 -2.73 -15.69
C ILE A 21 -6.33 -1.42 -16.33
N LYS A 22 -7.30 -0.56 -16.62
CA LYS A 22 -7.05 0.78 -17.15
C LYS A 22 -6.57 1.73 -16.06
N LYS A 23 -5.71 2.68 -16.43
CA LYS A 23 -5.31 3.77 -15.54
C LYS A 23 -6.57 4.54 -15.13
N PRO A 24 -6.68 4.95 -13.86
CA PRO A 24 -7.72 5.87 -13.46
C PRO A 24 -7.42 7.28 -13.97
N ASP A 25 -8.46 8.09 -14.22
CA ASP A 25 -8.31 9.44 -14.78
C ASP A 25 -7.52 10.39 -13.89
N PHE A 26 -7.60 10.21 -12.56
CA PHE A 26 -6.86 11.00 -11.59
C PHE A 26 -5.36 10.64 -11.51
N ALA A 27 -4.92 9.56 -12.17
CA ALA A 27 -3.52 9.20 -12.24
C ALA A 27 -2.84 9.98 -13.38
N ASN A 28 -2.01 10.95 -13.01
CA ASN A 28 -1.16 11.68 -13.95
C ASN A 28 0.10 10.86 -14.33
N THR A 29 -0.12 9.64 -14.83
CA THR A 29 0.96 8.73 -15.23
C THR A 29 0.53 7.90 -16.43
N SER A 30 1.50 7.35 -17.17
CA SER A 30 1.22 6.48 -18.30
C SER A 30 0.63 5.14 -17.84
N GLN A 31 -0.13 4.48 -18.72
CA GLN A 31 -0.70 3.15 -18.48
C GLN A 31 0.36 2.15 -17.99
N LYS A 32 1.54 2.14 -18.65
CA LYS A 32 2.67 1.29 -18.28
C LYS A 32 3.17 1.57 -16.86
N ASN A 33 3.31 2.84 -16.50
CA ASN A 33 3.75 3.24 -15.16
C ASN A 33 2.70 2.95 -14.09
N PHE A 34 1.41 2.93 -14.44
CA PHE A 34 0.33 2.53 -13.55
C PHE A 34 0.30 1.02 -13.27
N LEU A 35 0.69 0.17 -14.22
CA LEU A 35 0.72 -1.28 -14.02
C LEU A 35 1.85 -1.74 -13.07
N ASN A 36 2.96 -1.00 -13.01
CA ASN A 36 4.06 -1.28 -12.09
C ASN A 36 3.63 -1.39 -10.60
N PRO A 37 2.93 -0.38 -10.01
CA PRO A 37 2.44 -0.49 -8.64
C PRO A 37 1.35 -1.55 -8.47
N VAL A 38 0.56 -1.86 -9.49
CA VAL A 38 -0.45 -2.93 -9.42
C VAL A 38 0.22 -4.30 -9.25
N ASN A 39 1.27 -4.58 -10.03
CA ASN A 39 2.09 -5.79 -9.87
C ASN A 39 2.72 -5.85 -8.47
N PHE A 40 3.22 -4.71 -7.97
CA PHE A 40 3.76 -4.63 -6.62
C PHE A 40 2.70 -4.92 -5.54
N TRP A 41 1.48 -4.41 -5.69
CA TRP A 41 0.38 -4.69 -4.77
C TRP A 41 -0.01 -6.16 -4.79
N GLU A 42 -0.02 -6.80 -5.95
CA GLU A 42 -0.29 -8.23 -6.07
C GLU A 42 0.75 -9.06 -5.31
N LYS A 43 2.03 -8.76 -5.50
CA LYS A 43 3.14 -9.41 -4.77
C LYS A 43 3.03 -9.22 -3.27
N ILE A 44 2.70 -8.02 -2.81
CA ILE A 44 2.48 -7.74 -1.38
C ILE A 44 1.25 -8.50 -0.87
N TYR A 45 0.16 -8.52 -1.62
CA TYR A 45 -1.07 -9.21 -1.25
C TYR A 45 -0.82 -10.73 -1.11
N ASN A 46 -0.03 -11.33 -2.00
CA ASN A 46 0.33 -12.75 -1.87
C ASN A 46 1.20 -13.04 -0.64
N LYS A 47 2.04 -12.10 -0.20
CA LYS A 47 2.93 -12.29 0.95
C LYS A 47 2.28 -11.97 2.30
N LEU A 48 1.47 -10.91 2.35
CA LEU A 48 0.99 -10.28 3.60
C LEU A 48 -0.53 -10.10 3.63
N GLY A 49 -1.25 -10.54 2.58
CA GLY A 49 -2.69 -10.34 2.45
C GLY A 49 -3.10 -8.87 2.36
N VAL A 50 -4.32 -8.59 2.83
CA VAL A 50 -4.89 -7.23 2.84
C VAL A 50 -4.10 -6.27 3.73
N GLU A 51 -3.56 -6.76 4.85
CA GLU A 51 -2.79 -5.94 5.79
C GLU A 51 -1.54 -5.33 5.13
N GLY A 52 -0.90 -6.04 4.21
CA GLY A 52 0.24 -5.53 3.45
C GLY A 52 -0.11 -4.33 2.55
N LEU A 53 -1.35 -4.23 2.08
CA LEU A 53 -1.82 -3.13 1.23
C LEU A 53 -2.23 -1.88 2.02
N LYS A 54 -2.48 -2.03 3.32
CA LYS A 54 -2.81 -0.92 4.20
C LYS A 54 -1.67 0.09 4.26
N LYS A 55 -2.05 1.35 4.37
CA LYS A 55 -1.09 2.44 4.53
C LYS A 55 -0.37 2.24 5.85
N LYS A 56 0.94 2.04 5.81
CA LYS A 56 1.76 2.08 7.03
C LYS A 56 1.66 3.48 7.65
N PRO A 57 1.42 3.59 8.96
CA PRO A 57 1.44 4.88 9.63
C PRO A 57 2.82 5.51 9.47
N ARG A 58 2.87 6.77 9.02
CA ARG A 58 4.14 7.49 8.77
C ARG A 58 4.86 7.81 10.07
N ASN A 59 4.09 8.09 11.12
CA ASN A 59 4.60 8.37 12.45
C ASN A 59 4.30 7.16 13.34
N LYS A 60 5.34 6.59 13.96
CA LYS A 60 5.16 5.68 15.08
C LYS A 60 4.51 6.49 16.20
N LYS A 61 3.30 6.11 16.61
CA LYS A 61 2.74 6.64 17.86
C LYS A 61 3.56 6.06 18.99
N TRP A 62 4.37 6.89 19.63
CA TRP A 62 5.12 6.52 20.81
C TRP A 62 4.23 6.63 22.03
N THR A 63 4.20 5.60 22.86
CA THR A 63 3.62 5.72 24.21
C THR A 63 4.58 6.50 25.11
N ILE A 64 4.05 7.10 26.19
CA ILE A 64 4.86 7.83 27.18
C ILE A 64 5.97 6.91 27.73
N ASP A 65 5.65 5.66 28.04
CA ASP A 65 6.62 4.67 28.52
C ASP A 65 7.76 4.40 27.54
N GLN A 66 7.45 4.27 26.24
CA GLN A 66 8.47 4.06 25.22
C GLN A 66 9.40 5.28 25.08
N ARG A 67 8.86 6.50 25.22
CA ARG A 67 9.67 7.73 25.21
C ARG A 67 10.57 7.81 26.44
N LEU A 68 10.02 7.52 27.63
CA LEU A 68 10.78 7.49 28.88
C LEU A 68 11.91 6.46 28.85
N ASN A 69 11.67 5.28 28.30
CA ASN A 69 12.68 4.22 28.20
C ASN A 69 13.84 4.59 27.26
N ILE A 70 13.60 5.41 26.23
CA ILE A 70 14.67 5.93 25.38
C ILE A 70 15.52 6.95 26.14
N VAL A 71 14.89 7.87 26.88
CA VAL A 71 15.60 8.91 27.64
C VAL A 71 16.44 8.32 28.77
N LYS A 72 15.93 7.29 29.48
CA LYS A 72 16.68 6.59 30.55
C LYS A 72 17.94 5.87 30.08
N ARG A 73 18.13 5.72 28.77
CA ARG A 73 19.25 4.97 28.17
C ARG A 73 20.44 5.86 27.78
N PHE A 74 20.32 7.18 28.00
CA PHE A 74 21.36 8.19 27.87
C PHE A 74 21.74 8.70 29.27
#